data_AF-H2YPA2-F1
#
_entry.id   AF-H2YPA2-F1
#
_cell.length_a   1.000
_cell.length_b   1.000
_cell.length_c   1.000
_cell.angle_alpha   90.00
_cell.angle_beta   90.00
_cell.angle_gamma   90.00
#
_symmetry.space_group_name_H-M   'P 1'
#
loop_
_entity.id
_entity.type
_entity.pdbx_description
1 polymer ?
#
loop_
_entity_poly.entity_id
_entity_poly.type
_entity_poly.pdbx_seq_one_letter_code
_entity_poly.pdbx_strand_id
1 'polypeptide(L)'
;MRNMFVTFMMLLSNDPYSGAWSIDSSAKLRQLCHDQGMYFWKECRQLIDSMSKVLNQGRLCDGRHPNFKVTMKPFYNLNFAQNFYKLINSLLGRRGALVVVSVGFHMECNVENTIDGYLGPVVDLIERNQPQNDSWPKLIFVLPMLTGLLKPPAYFRFQNDDKINAFSSRMTNYCNHHRIPVLDFRQLSKYIHSFDGTHYGL
;
A
#
# COMPACT_ATOMS: atom_id res chain seq x y z
N MET A 1 -1.95 3.03 1.83
CA MET A 1 -1.98 1.61 1.39
C MET A 1 -2.98 0.74 2.13
N ARG A 2 -3.03 0.77 3.47
CA ARG A 2 -3.99 -0.04 4.24
C ARG A 2 -5.44 0.15 3.77
N ASN A 3 -5.91 1.39 3.65
CA ASN A 3 -7.29 1.65 3.22
C ASN A 3 -7.58 1.17 1.80
N MET A 4 -6.60 1.26 0.90
CA MET A 4 -6.73 0.71 -0.46
C MET A 4 -6.92 -0.80 -0.40
N PHE A 5 -6.11 -1.51 0.40
CA PHE A 5 -6.25 -2.96 0.58
C PHE A 5 -7.61 -3.32 1.20
N VAL A 6 -8.00 -2.64 2.26
CA VAL A 6 -9.31 -2.82 2.92
C VAL A 6 -10.47 -2.61 1.96
N THR A 7 -10.46 -1.50 1.22
CA THR A 7 -11.52 -1.16 0.25
C THR A 7 -11.55 -2.19 -0.88
N PHE A 8 -10.39 -2.63 -1.36
CA PHE A 8 -10.31 -3.70 -2.36
C PHE A 8 -10.93 -5.00 -1.86
N MET A 9 -10.69 -5.37 -0.60
CA MET A 9 -11.28 -6.56 0.00
C MET A 9 -12.80 -6.45 0.18
N MET A 10 -13.30 -5.28 0.57
CA MET A 10 -14.74 -4.99 0.63
C MET A 10 -15.42 -5.09 -0.75
N LEU A 11 -14.78 -4.54 -1.78
CA LEU A 11 -15.27 -4.64 -3.16
C LEU A 11 -15.28 -6.08 -3.65
N LEU A 12 -14.21 -6.83 -3.40
CA LEU A 12 -14.13 -8.23 -3.82
C LEU A 12 -15.16 -9.10 -3.11
N SER A 13 -15.49 -8.81 -1.85
CA SER A 13 -16.47 -9.59 -1.08
C SER A 13 -17.91 -9.14 -1.27
N ASN A 14 -18.13 -8.04 -1.99
CA ASN A 14 -19.44 -7.40 -2.11
C ASN A 14 -20.08 -7.11 -0.73
N ASP A 15 -19.24 -6.80 0.27
CA ASP A 15 -19.64 -6.52 1.64
C ASP A 15 -18.90 -5.27 2.15
N PRO A 16 -19.54 -4.09 2.11
CA PRO A 16 -18.91 -2.83 2.48
C PRO A 16 -18.74 -2.65 4.00
N TYR A 17 -19.19 -3.60 4.82
CA TYR A 17 -19.14 -3.49 6.28
C TYR A 17 -18.16 -4.50 6.90
N SER A 18 -18.24 -5.76 6.48
CA SER A 18 -17.47 -6.86 7.07
C SER A 18 -16.53 -7.58 6.09
N GLY A 19 -16.54 -7.15 4.83
CA GLY A 19 -15.80 -7.79 3.75
C GLY A 19 -14.28 -7.84 3.94
N ALA A 20 -13.75 -6.90 4.72
CA ALA A 20 -12.34 -6.81 5.06
C ALA A 20 -11.97 -7.45 6.42
N TRP A 21 -12.89 -8.20 7.05
CA TRP A 21 -12.63 -8.81 8.35
C TRP A 21 -11.99 -10.18 8.22
N SER A 22 -11.05 -10.47 9.12
CA SER A 22 -10.51 -11.82 9.27
C SER A 22 -11.55 -12.79 9.81
N ILE A 23 -11.43 -14.06 9.45
CA ILE A 23 -12.26 -15.14 10.00
C ILE A 23 -12.08 -15.29 11.52
N ASP A 24 -10.87 -15.03 12.02
CA ASP A 24 -10.48 -15.25 13.41
C ASP A 24 -10.85 -14.08 14.35
N SER A 25 -11.58 -13.10 13.83
CA SER A 25 -11.93 -11.87 14.55
C SER A 25 -12.97 -12.13 15.64
N SER A 26 -12.66 -11.75 16.89
CA SER A 26 -13.59 -11.87 18.02
C SER A 26 -14.83 -10.98 17.85
N ALA A 27 -15.95 -11.35 18.47
CA ALA A 27 -17.19 -10.56 18.43
C ALA A 27 -16.99 -9.11 18.92
N LYS A 28 -16.19 -8.93 19.99
CA LYS A 28 -15.81 -7.61 20.51
C LYS A 28 -15.07 -6.77 19.47
N LEU A 29 -14.11 -7.37 18.76
CA LEU A 29 -13.32 -6.66 17.76
C LEU A 29 -14.16 -6.33 16.52
N ARG A 30 -15.05 -7.24 16.10
CA ARG A 30 -16.02 -6.99 15.02
C ARG A 30 -16.96 -5.82 15.34
N GLN A 31 -17.45 -5.76 16.58
CA GLN A 31 -18.30 -4.65 17.03
C GLN A 31 -17.54 -3.31 17.04
N LEU A 32 -16.30 -3.29 17.54
CA LEU A 32 -15.46 -2.09 17.55
C LEU A 32 -15.15 -1.58 16.14
N CYS A 33 -14.90 -2.51 15.21
CA CYS A 33 -14.47 -2.23 13.85
C CYS A 33 -15.62 -2.19 12.84
N HIS A 34 -16.87 -2.09 13.31
CA HIS A 34 -18.03 -1.96 12.44
C HIS A 34 -18.06 -0.59 11.74
N ASP A 35 -18.63 -0.56 10.54
CA ASP A 35 -18.72 0.62 9.68
C ASP A 35 -17.36 1.34 9.54
N GLN A 36 -17.38 2.61 9.90
CA GLN A 36 -16.29 3.54 9.92
C GLN A 36 -15.21 3.19 10.96
N GLY A 37 -15.55 2.43 12.01
CA GLY A 37 -14.62 2.07 13.09
C GLY A 37 -13.37 1.33 12.62
N MET A 38 -13.46 0.54 11.54
CA MET A 38 -12.33 -0.15 10.93
C MET A 38 -11.22 0.80 10.45
N TYR A 39 -11.58 2.04 10.14
CA TYR A 39 -10.68 3.11 9.72
C TYR A 39 -10.40 4.12 10.84
N PHE A 40 -10.76 3.84 12.09
CA PHE A 40 -10.45 4.76 13.20
C PHE A 40 -9.67 4.12 14.34
N TRP A 41 -9.94 2.85 14.64
CA TRP A 41 -9.37 2.20 15.81
C TRP A 41 -8.11 1.40 15.46
N LYS A 42 -7.04 1.67 16.21
CA LYS A 42 -5.75 0.97 16.06
C LYS A 42 -5.90 -0.54 16.24
N GLU A 43 -6.83 -0.97 17.07
CA GLU A 43 -7.20 -2.37 17.32
C GLU A 43 -7.66 -3.06 16.03
N CYS A 44 -8.35 -2.34 15.13
CA CYS A 44 -8.82 -2.87 13.85
C CYS A 44 -7.70 -3.23 12.89
N ARG A 45 -6.47 -2.76 13.14
CA ARG A 45 -5.29 -3.15 12.34
C ARG A 45 -5.05 -4.66 12.40
N GLN A 46 -5.33 -5.29 13.54
CA GLN A 46 -5.16 -6.73 13.71
C GLN A 46 -6.09 -7.54 12.80
N LEU A 47 -7.28 -7.01 12.48
CA LEU A 47 -8.21 -7.62 11.53
C LEU A 47 -7.62 -7.67 10.13
N ILE A 48 -6.99 -6.58 9.72
CA ILE A 48 -6.42 -6.41 8.39
C ILE A 48 -5.16 -7.27 8.25
N ASP A 49 -4.31 -7.27 9.28
CA ASP A 49 -3.08 -8.06 9.31
C ASP A 49 -3.38 -9.57 9.27
N SER A 50 -4.43 -10.03 9.96
CA SER A 50 -4.87 -11.43 9.91
C SER A 50 -5.53 -11.79 8.58
N MET A 51 -6.38 -10.92 8.01
CA MET A 51 -6.95 -11.12 6.68
C MET A 51 -5.87 -11.18 5.58
N SER A 52 -4.78 -10.43 5.74
CA SER A 52 -3.65 -10.47 4.80
C SER A 52 -2.90 -11.82 4.78
N LYS A 53 -3.12 -12.68 5.79
CA LYS A 53 -2.50 -14.00 5.92
C LYS A 53 -3.38 -15.11 5.35
N VAL A 54 -4.68 -15.08 5.65
CA VAL A 54 -5.66 -16.06 5.18
C VAL A 54 -6.89 -15.32 4.68
N LEU A 55 -7.06 -15.30 3.36
CA LEU A 55 -8.25 -14.76 2.73
C LEU A 55 -9.43 -15.70 2.98
N ASN A 56 -10.57 -15.14 3.39
CA ASN A 56 -11.81 -15.90 3.42
C ASN A 56 -12.35 -16.09 1.99
N GLN A 57 -11.82 -17.07 1.27
CA GLN A 57 -12.16 -17.33 -0.13
C GLN A 57 -13.67 -17.53 -0.36
N GLY A 58 -14.39 -18.09 0.62
CA GLY A 58 -15.83 -18.31 0.52
C GLY A 58 -16.69 -17.04 0.61
N ARG A 59 -16.09 -15.90 0.95
CA ARG A 59 -16.78 -14.59 0.94
C ARG A 59 -16.35 -13.70 -0.22
N LEU A 60 -15.38 -14.12 -1.02
CA LEU A 60 -14.92 -13.34 -2.16
C LEU A 60 -15.76 -13.67 -3.40
N CYS A 61 -15.91 -12.68 -4.27
CA CYS A 61 -16.57 -12.76 -5.57
C CYS A 61 -17.96 -13.41 -5.50
N ASP A 62 -18.83 -12.93 -4.59
CA ASP A 62 -20.18 -13.47 -4.35
C ASP A 62 -20.18 -14.98 -4.03
N GLY A 63 -19.21 -15.42 -3.23
CA GLY A 63 -19.08 -16.82 -2.81
C GLY A 63 -18.41 -17.74 -3.82
N ARG A 64 -17.82 -17.20 -4.89
CA ARG A 64 -17.01 -17.96 -5.85
C ARG A 64 -15.60 -18.13 -5.32
N HIS A 65 -14.97 -19.29 -5.55
CA HIS A 65 -13.58 -19.52 -5.18
C HIS A 65 -12.61 -18.76 -6.10
N PRO A 66 -11.96 -17.68 -5.64
CA PRO A 66 -11.04 -16.94 -6.49
C PRO A 66 -9.73 -17.70 -6.70
N ASN A 67 -9.26 -17.76 -7.95
CA ASN A 67 -7.93 -18.29 -8.28
C ASN A 67 -6.84 -17.21 -8.19
N PHE A 68 -6.83 -16.43 -7.10
CA PHE A 68 -5.78 -15.45 -6.84
C PHE A 68 -5.42 -15.41 -5.35
N LYS A 69 -4.25 -14.85 -5.05
CA LYS A 69 -3.80 -14.57 -3.68
C LYS A 69 -3.51 -13.08 -3.56
N VAL A 70 -3.96 -12.47 -2.48
CA VAL A 70 -3.71 -11.06 -2.14
C VAL A 70 -3.11 -11.03 -0.76
N THR A 71 -2.01 -10.31 -0.59
CA THR A 71 -1.38 -10.13 0.71
C THR A 71 -0.88 -8.70 0.82
N MET A 72 -1.05 -8.09 1.99
CA MET A 72 -0.43 -6.81 2.33
C MET A 72 0.87 -7.08 3.09
N LYS A 73 1.96 -6.40 2.71
CA LYS A 73 3.25 -6.49 3.40
C LYS A 73 3.66 -5.12 3.92
N PRO A 74 3.85 -4.93 5.24
CA PRO A 74 4.16 -3.64 5.83
C PRO A 74 5.66 -3.31 5.71
N PHE A 75 6.19 -3.25 4.49
CA PHE A 75 7.60 -2.94 4.24
C PHE A 75 7.80 -1.43 4.10
N TYR A 76 7.50 -0.68 5.15
CA TYR A 76 7.23 0.77 5.05
C TYR A 76 8.45 1.70 5.06
N ASN A 77 9.67 1.18 5.28
CA ASN A 77 10.91 1.97 5.31
C ASN A 77 12.13 1.14 4.91
N LEU A 78 13.32 1.77 4.92
CA LEU A 78 14.58 1.19 4.44
C LEU A 78 14.98 -0.10 5.16
N ASN A 79 14.60 -0.29 6.43
CA ASN A 79 14.90 -1.51 7.18
C ASN A 79 14.25 -2.75 6.56
N PHE A 80 13.21 -2.58 5.74
CA PHE A 80 12.52 -3.66 5.04
C PHE A 80 12.92 -3.80 3.56
N ALA A 81 13.87 -3.00 3.06
CA ALA A 81 14.28 -3.03 1.65
C ALA A 81 14.70 -4.45 1.21
N GLN A 82 15.46 -5.16 2.05
CA GLN A 82 15.87 -6.54 1.79
C GLN A 82 14.70 -7.53 1.77
N ASN A 83 13.70 -7.33 2.62
CA ASN A 83 12.49 -8.16 2.62
C ASN A 83 11.65 -7.92 1.37
N PHE A 84 11.56 -6.67 0.91
CA PHE A 84 10.89 -6.33 -0.34
C PHE A 84 11.61 -6.93 -1.55
N TYR A 85 12.95 -6.80 -1.60
CA TYR A 85 13.76 -7.44 -2.63
C TYR A 85 13.55 -8.94 -2.70
N LYS A 86 13.61 -9.64 -1.55
CA LYS A 86 13.37 -11.09 -1.47
C LYS A 86 11.96 -11.46 -1.95
N LEU A 87 10.94 -10.67 -1.58
CA LEU A 87 9.58 -10.88 -2.06
C LEU A 87 9.52 -10.80 -3.59
N ILE A 88 10.06 -9.74 -4.19
CA ILE A 88 10.03 -9.58 -5.65
C ILE A 88 10.82 -10.68 -6.35
N ASN A 89 11.98 -11.06 -5.83
CA ASN A 89 12.76 -12.17 -6.35
C ASN A 89 11.94 -13.48 -6.40
N SER A 90 11.17 -13.77 -5.35
CA SER A 90 10.29 -14.94 -5.31
C SER A 90 9.07 -14.86 -6.24
N LEU A 91 8.78 -13.69 -6.80
CA LEU A 91 7.69 -13.47 -7.74
C LEU A 91 8.16 -13.42 -9.21
N LEU A 92 9.48 -13.45 -9.46
CA LEU A 92 10.02 -13.42 -10.82
C LEU A 92 9.45 -14.56 -11.67
N GLY A 93 8.92 -14.21 -12.84
CA GLY A 93 8.35 -15.16 -13.80
C GLY A 93 6.94 -15.63 -13.47
N ARG A 94 6.39 -15.24 -12.32
CA ARG A 94 5.03 -15.56 -11.93
C ARG A 94 4.04 -14.65 -12.66
N ARG A 95 3.55 -15.10 -13.81
CA ARG A 95 2.50 -14.40 -14.59
C ARG A 95 1.30 -14.04 -13.71
N GLY A 96 0.81 -12.82 -13.86
CA GLY A 96 -0.30 -12.27 -13.06
C GLY A 96 0.10 -11.71 -11.69
N ALA A 97 1.38 -11.77 -11.29
CA ALA A 97 1.84 -11.16 -10.04
C ALA A 97 1.92 -9.63 -10.16
N LEU A 98 0.94 -8.93 -9.58
CA LEU A 98 0.92 -7.47 -9.47
C LEU A 98 1.35 -7.04 -8.07
N VAL A 99 2.29 -6.10 -8.00
CA VAL A 99 2.77 -5.51 -6.74
C VAL A 99 2.52 -4.02 -6.75
N VAL A 100 1.62 -3.58 -5.86
CA VAL A 100 1.35 -2.16 -5.62
C VAL A 100 2.16 -1.71 -4.41
N VAL A 101 3.12 -0.82 -4.64
CA VAL A 101 4.09 -0.36 -3.62
C VAL A 101 3.88 1.12 -3.32
N SER A 102 3.94 1.48 -2.04
CA SER A 102 4.02 2.86 -1.58
C SER A 102 5.02 2.94 -0.45
N VAL A 103 6.06 3.74 -0.64
CA VAL A 103 7.16 3.93 0.30
C VAL A 103 7.76 5.32 0.07
N GLY A 104 8.51 5.84 1.04
CA GLY A 104 9.13 7.17 0.96
C GLY A 104 8.70 8.10 2.08
N PHE A 105 7.43 8.03 2.50
CA PHE A 105 6.92 8.92 3.56
C PHE A 105 7.64 8.71 4.91
N HIS A 106 7.82 7.45 5.34
CA HIS A 106 8.61 7.10 6.54
C HIS A 106 10.13 7.24 6.34
N MET A 107 10.56 7.63 5.15
CA MET A 107 11.95 7.99 4.83
C MET A 107 12.04 9.50 4.56
N GLU A 108 11.14 10.26 5.17
CA GLU A 108 11.08 11.73 5.11
C GLU A 108 10.97 12.28 3.68
N CYS A 109 10.36 11.52 2.77
CA CYS A 109 10.30 11.87 1.35
C CYS A 109 11.70 12.12 0.75
N ASN A 110 12.72 11.39 1.23
CA ASN A 110 14.06 11.39 0.66
C ASN A 110 14.10 10.49 -0.58
N VAL A 111 14.49 11.08 -1.71
CA VAL A 111 14.45 10.42 -3.03
C VAL A 111 15.55 9.38 -3.13
N GLU A 112 16.75 9.68 -2.65
CA GLU A 112 17.93 8.81 -2.71
C GLU A 112 17.67 7.52 -1.91
N ASN A 113 17.18 7.63 -0.69
CA ASN A 113 16.80 6.50 0.15
C ASN A 113 15.67 5.66 -0.49
N THR A 114 14.74 6.30 -1.20
CA THR A 114 13.61 5.60 -1.82
C THR A 114 14.00 4.90 -3.10
N ILE A 115 14.76 5.57 -3.97
CA ILE A 115 15.22 5.02 -5.23
C ILE A 115 16.39 4.09 -4.96
N ASP A 116 17.54 4.61 -4.60
CA ASP A 116 18.80 3.86 -4.53
C ASP A 116 18.76 2.80 -3.42
N GLY A 117 18.13 3.14 -2.30
CA GLY A 117 18.07 2.27 -1.12
C GLY A 117 16.97 1.21 -1.15
N TYR A 118 15.91 1.38 -1.95
CA TYR A 118 14.71 0.56 -1.84
C TYR A 118 14.16 0.06 -3.18
N LEU A 119 13.79 0.96 -4.10
CA LEU A 119 13.15 0.58 -5.37
C LEU A 119 14.14 0.17 -6.44
N GLY A 120 15.23 0.92 -6.61
CA GLY A 120 16.28 0.69 -7.61
C GLY A 120 16.76 -0.76 -7.66
N PRO A 121 17.21 -1.35 -6.53
CA PRO A 121 17.67 -2.74 -6.50
C PRO A 121 16.62 -3.74 -7.00
N VAL A 122 15.33 -3.44 -6.78
CA VAL A 122 14.20 -4.27 -7.20
C VAL A 122 13.87 -4.10 -8.67
N VAL A 123 13.91 -2.86 -9.17
CA VAL A 123 13.70 -2.56 -10.58
C VAL A 123 14.81 -3.21 -11.41
N ASP A 124 16.06 -3.03 -11.01
CA ASP A 124 17.22 -3.67 -11.64
C ASP A 124 17.12 -5.20 -11.62
N LEU A 125 16.54 -5.78 -10.56
CA LEU A 125 16.30 -7.22 -10.48
C LEU A 125 15.29 -7.68 -11.54
N ILE A 126 14.17 -6.97 -11.69
CA ILE A 126 13.13 -7.30 -12.68
C ILE A 126 13.69 -7.14 -14.10
N GLU A 127 14.33 -6.01 -14.39
CA GLU A 127 14.82 -5.68 -15.73
C GLU A 127 15.93 -6.63 -16.19
N ARG A 128 16.89 -6.99 -15.32
CA ARG A 128 17.97 -7.94 -15.67
C ARG A 128 17.48 -9.34 -15.97
N ASN A 129 16.45 -9.80 -15.26
CA ASN A 129 15.98 -11.17 -15.41
C ASN A 129 14.96 -11.33 -16.55
N GLN A 130 14.34 -10.24 -17.02
CA GLN A 130 13.23 -10.32 -17.98
C GLN A 130 13.22 -9.16 -18.99
N PRO A 131 14.12 -9.18 -19.99
CA PRO A 131 14.28 -8.09 -20.96
C PRO A 131 13.14 -7.98 -22.01
N GLN A 132 12.09 -8.80 -21.94
CA GLN A 132 10.98 -8.82 -22.92
C GLN A 132 9.67 -8.21 -22.40
N ASN A 133 8.79 -7.78 -23.32
CA ASN A 133 7.56 -7.01 -23.05
C ASN A 133 6.52 -7.68 -22.11
N ASP A 134 6.64 -8.98 -21.80
CA ASP A 134 5.74 -9.72 -20.87
C ASP A 134 6.42 -10.00 -19.51
N SER A 135 7.22 -9.06 -19.00
CA SER A 135 7.93 -9.23 -17.72
C SER A 135 6.99 -9.24 -16.50
N TRP A 136 7.15 -10.22 -15.61
CA TRP A 136 6.44 -10.35 -14.34
C TRP A 136 7.43 -10.54 -13.18
N PRO A 137 7.20 -9.92 -12.00
CA PRO A 137 5.98 -9.22 -11.61
C PRO A 137 5.86 -7.80 -12.20
N LYS A 138 4.63 -7.29 -12.26
CA LYS A 138 4.38 -5.88 -12.60
C LYS A 138 4.40 -5.05 -11.33
N LEU A 139 5.07 -3.90 -11.36
CA LEU A 139 5.08 -2.92 -10.29
C LEU A 139 4.10 -1.79 -10.59
N ILE A 140 3.44 -1.27 -9.56
CA ILE A 140 2.73 0.01 -9.58
C ILE A 140 3.19 0.80 -8.38
N PHE A 141 3.63 2.04 -8.59
CA PHE A 141 4.03 2.92 -7.50
C PHE A 141 2.88 3.84 -7.08
N VAL A 142 2.64 4.01 -5.79
CA VAL A 142 1.60 4.88 -5.26
C VAL A 142 2.26 6.06 -4.56
N LEU A 143 1.97 7.26 -5.03
CA LEU A 143 2.49 8.49 -4.45
C LEU A 143 2.00 8.69 -3.01
N PRO A 144 2.83 9.27 -2.13
CA PRO A 144 2.38 9.67 -0.81
C PRO A 144 1.26 10.71 -0.91
N MET A 145 0.30 10.60 0.00
CA MET A 145 -0.78 11.58 0.11
C MET A 145 -0.25 12.89 0.70
N LEU A 146 -0.94 14.00 0.39
CA LEU A 146 -0.64 15.31 0.96
C LEU A 146 -0.96 15.34 2.46
N THR A 147 -0.35 16.29 3.15
CA THR A 147 -0.57 16.46 4.59
C THR A 147 -1.96 16.97 4.88
N GLY A 148 -2.55 16.47 5.97
CA GLY A 148 -3.80 17.00 6.50
C GLY A 148 -3.54 18.21 7.39
N LEU A 149 -4.58 19.02 7.60
CA LEU A 149 -4.52 20.24 8.42
C LEU A 149 -3.99 20.01 9.85
N LEU A 150 -4.26 18.84 10.44
CA LEU A 150 -3.86 18.51 11.82
C LEU A 150 -2.50 17.80 11.93
N LYS A 151 -1.66 17.89 10.90
CA LYS A 151 -0.34 17.28 11.00
C LYS A 151 0.41 17.89 12.20
N PRO A 152 1.06 17.10 13.06
CA PRO A 152 1.78 17.68 14.18
C PRO A 152 2.93 18.59 13.68
N PRO A 153 3.12 19.80 14.25
CA PRO A 153 4.18 20.75 13.90
C PRO A 153 5.57 20.10 13.77
N ALA A 154 5.90 19.16 14.66
CA ALA A 154 7.17 18.45 14.68
C ALA A 154 7.50 17.72 13.36
N TYR A 155 6.50 17.32 12.58
CA TYR A 155 6.70 16.57 11.33
C TYR A 155 6.63 17.45 10.07
N PHE A 156 6.21 18.71 10.16
CA PHE A 156 6.12 19.59 8.99
C PHE A 156 7.48 19.86 8.35
N ARG A 157 8.54 19.98 9.14
CA ARG A 157 9.91 20.20 8.61
C ARG A 157 10.35 19.10 7.66
N PHE A 158 9.89 17.87 7.88
CA PHE A 158 10.37 16.69 7.16
C PHE A 158 9.40 16.20 6.09
N GLN A 159 8.14 16.63 6.12
CA GLN A 159 7.07 16.02 5.35
C GLN A 159 5.93 17.03 5.07
N ASN A 160 6.24 18.28 4.73
CA ASN A 160 5.23 19.25 4.25
C ASN A 160 4.83 18.98 2.79
N ASP A 161 3.76 19.64 2.33
CA ASP A 161 3.23 19.46 0.97
C ASP A 161 4.25 19.80 -0.11
N ASP A 162 5.08 20.83 0.06
CA ASP A 162 6.12 21.19 -0.90
C ASP A 162 7.13 20.07 -1.09
N LYS A 163 7.61 19.48 0.02
CA LYS A 163 8.55 18.36 -0.01
C LYS A 163 7.91 17.10 -0.58
N ILE A 164 6.65 16.84 -0.24
CA ILE A 164 5.88 15.72 -0.81
C ILE A 164 5.71 15.91 -2.33
N ASN A 165 5.44 17.12 -2.79
CA ASN A 165 5.29 17.44 -4.21
C ASN A 165 6.61 17.28 -4.97
N ALA A 166 7.71 17.81 -4.41
CA ALA A 166 9.04 17.64 -4.99
C ALA A 166 9.43 16.15 -5.09
N PHE A 167 9.24 15.40 -4.00
CA PHE A 167 9.43 13.95 -3.98
C PHE A 167 8.57 13.25 -5.02
N SER A 168 7.28 13.57 -5.09
CA SER A 168 6.34 12.95 -6.03
C SER A 168 6.72 13.20 -7.48
N SER A 169 7.19 14.41 -7.81
CA SER A 169 7.71 14.72 -9.15
C SER A 169 8.92 13.86 -9.51
N ARG A 170 9.89 13.75 -8.59
CA ARG A 170 11.08 12.91 -8.77
C ARG A 170 10.74 11.43 -8.92
N MET A 171 9.84 10.92 -8.08
CA MET A 171 9.36 9.54 -8.17
C MET A 171 8.61 9.28 -9.48
N THR A 172 7.78 10.23 -9.93
CA THR A 172 7.06 10.10 -11.20
C THR A 172 8.03 10.01 -12.37
N ASN A 173 9.07 10.83 -12.39
CA ASN A 173 10.08 10.78 -13.44
C ASN A 173 10.85 9.45 -13.44
N TYR A 174 11.27 8.98 -12.25
CA TYR A 174 11.92 7.69 -12.10
C TYR A 174 11.03 6.53 -12.59
N CYS A 175 9.79 6.48 -12.11
CA CYS A 175 8.83 5.45 -12.50
C CYS A 175 8.54 5.47 -14.01
N ASN A 176 8.38 6.65 -14.62
CA ASN A 176 8.17 6.78 -16.07
C ASN A 176 9.38 6.25 -16.86
N HIS A 177 10.60 6.54 -16.43
CA HIS A 177 11.82 6.02 -17.06
C HIS A 177 11.84 4.49 -17.11
N HIS A 178 11.41 3.85 -16.01
CA HIS A 178 11.34 2.39 -15.88
C HIS A 178 9.98 1.79 -16.28
N ARG A 179 9.10 2.56 -16.92
CA ARG A 179 7.74 2.13 -17.35
C ARG A 179 6.89 1.55 -16.21
N ILE A 180 7.05 2.06 -14.99
CA ILE A 180 6.27 1.71 -13.81
C ILE A 180 5.07 2.67 -13.74
N PRO A 181 3.81 2.19 -13.82
CA PRO A 181 2.65 3.04 -13.63
C PRO A 181 2.64 3.69 -12.24
N VAL A 182 2.22 4.95 -12.20
CA VAL A 182 2.09 5.74 -10.97
C VAL A 182 0.61 5.97 -10.67
N LEU A 183 0.20 5.65 -9.45
CA LEU A 183 -1.11 6.01 -8.91
C LEU A 183 -0.98 7.26 -8.05
N ASP A 184 -1.70 8.30 -8.44
CA ASP A 184 -1.76 9.57 -7.73
C ASP A 184 -3.13 9.77 -7.07
N PHE A 185 -3.20 9.51 -5.77
CA PHE A 185 -4.40 9.72 -4.97
C PHE A 185 -4.42 11.07 -4.26
N ARG A 186 -3.46 11.97 -4.50
CA ARG A 186 -3.34 13.24 -3.76
C ARG A 186 -4.57 14.13 -3.94
N GLN A 187 -5.23 14.07 -5.09
CA GLN A 187 -6.49 14.79 -5.33
C GLN A 187 -7.67 14.23 -4.52
N LEU A 188 -7.65 12.93 -4.19
CA LEU A 188 -8.69 12.34 -3.35
C LEU A 188 -8.60 12.82 -1.91
N SER A 189 -7.40 13.13 -1.42
CA SER A 189 -7.22 13.74 -0.09
C SER A 189 -7.61 15.22 -0.03
N LYS A 190 -7.87 15.87 -1.15
CA LYS A 190 -8.15 17.30 -1.16
C LYS A 190 -9.45 17.52 -0.38
N TYR A 191 -9.36 18.26 0.72
CA TYR A 191 -10.45 18.53 1.67
C TYR A 191 -10.88 17.34 2.56
N ILE A 192 -10.17 16.22 2.53
CA ILE A 192 -10.40 15.12 3.47
C ILE A 192 -9.54 15.35 4.71
N HIS A 193 -10.16 15.16 5.88
CA HIS A 193 -9.50 15.32 7.15
C HIS A 193 -8.86 14.01 7.63
N SER A 194 -7.59 14.06 8.01
CA SER A 194 -6.91 13.01 8.77
C SER A 194 -6.77 13.46 10.22
N PHE A 195 -7.17 12.60 11.16
CA PHE A 195 -7.17 12.89 12.60
C PHE A 195 -5.76 13.13 13.18
N ASP A 196 -4.71 12.61 12.54
CA ASP A 196 -3.30 12.88 12.88
C ASP A 196 -2.55 13.62 11.76
N GLY A 197 -3.29 14.15 10.77
CA GLY A 197 -2.78 14.83 9.59
C GLY A 197 -1.84 14.02 8.70
N THR A 198 -1.75 12.69 8.90
CA THR A 198 -0.79 11.81 8.23
C THR A 198 -1.45 10.56 7.67
N HIS A 199 -2.26 9.89 8.48
CA HIS A 199 -2.98 8.68 8.11
C HIS A 199 -4.44 9.02 7.84
N TYR A 200 -4.86 8.86 6.60
CA TYR A 200 -6.28 8.84 6.25
C TYR A 200 -6.81 7.47 6.66
N GLY A 201 -7.85 7.41 7.50
CA GLY A 201 -8.35 6.18 8.12
C GLY A 201 -7.33 5.48 9.03
N LEU A 202 -7.35 5.78 10.33
CA LEU A 202 -6.43 5.28 11.36
C LEU A 202 -6.72 3.90 11.94
#